data_AF-A0A0H5R4S1-F1
#
_entry.id   AF-A0A0H5R4S1-F1
#
_cell.length_a   1.000
_cell.length_b   1.000
_cell.length_c   1.000
_cell.angle_alpha   90.00
_cell.angle_beta   90.00
_cell.angle_gamma   90.00
#
_symmetry.space_group_name_H-M   'P 1'
#
loop_
_entity.id
_entity.type
_entity.pdbx_description
1 polymer ?
#
loop_
_entity_poly.entity_id
_entity_poly.type
_entity_poly.pdbx_seq_one_letter_code
_entity_poly.pdbx_strand_id
1 'polypeptide(L)'
;WFRAQLDGLSTSFGILFTVLFPQISSWLANLDQDKHKTQKRMALGAISLAILFAWGTLFYHMDKLRYNRIHPYLGCFPIFAYVILRNLWPALRSSYMPIFQFVGTFTLESYLLQLHLYMTHDAKMIIAYIPGYTIANFLLGTYIFITASYYTAKATTALNDFVFSPPSASGLMKLRMLPLSALFLFGFIIDSTMRITLNHRSNV
;
A
#
# COMPACT_ATOMS: atom_id res chain seq x y z
N TRP A 1 -13.00 4.93 13.42
CA TRP A 1 -11.87 4.83 14.36
C TRP A 1 -10.95 3.63 14.10
N PHE A 2 -11.44 2.39 13.95
CA PHE A 2 -10.59 1.23 13.61
C PHE A 2 -9.83 1.35 12.27
N ARG A 3 -10.47 1.84 11.20
CA ARG A 3 -9.83 1.98 9.87
C ARG A 3 -8.76 3.07 9.79
N ALA A 4 -8.96 4.19 10.48
CA ALA A 4 -7.96 5.26 10.55
C ALA A 4 -6.66 4.76 11.20
N GLN A 5 -6.75 3.82 12.15
CA GLN A 5 -5.58 3.24 12.78
C GLN A 5 -4.84 2.26 11.85
N LEU A 6 -5.59 1.51 11.05
CA LEU A 6 -5.06 0.56 10.06
C LEU A 6 -4.38 1.28 8.88
N ASP A 7 -5.02 2.33 8.36
CA ASP A 7 -4.52 3.09 7.21
C ASP A 7 -3.37 4.04 7.57
N GLY A 8 -3.30 4.52 8.82
CA GLY A 8 -2.22 5.37 9.31
C GLY A 8 -0.84 4.70 9.20
N LEU A 9 -0.71 3.45 9.66
CA LEU A 9 0.54 2.70 9.58
C LEU A 9 0.90 2.34 8.13
N SER A 10 -0.10 1.92 7.34
CA SER A 10 0.10 1.59 5.92
C SER A 10 0.65 2.79 5.13
N THR A 11 0.08 3.99 5.36
CA THR A 11 0.53 5.23 4.71
C THR A 11 1.99 5.53 5.03
N SER A 12 2.38 5.38 6.29
CA SER A 12 3.77 5.63 6.69
C SER A 12 4.76 4.64 6.08
N PHE A 13 4.41 3.35 5.98
CA PHE A 13 5.21 2.38 5.25
C PHE A 13 5.30 2.71 3.76
N GLY A 14 4.23 3.21 3.15
CA GLY A 14 4.21 3.68 1.77
C GLY A 14 5.17 4.86 1.52
N ILE A 15 5.22 5.82 2.44
CA ILE A 15 6.18 6.93 2.40
C ILE A 15 7.62 6.40 2.51
N LEU A 16 7.87 5.52 3.48
CA LEU A 16 9.18 4.89 3.67
C LEU A 16 9.62 4.12 2.41
N PHE A 17 8.72 3.32 1.83
CA PHE A 17 8.98 2.59 0.60
C PHE A 17 9.33 3.53 -0.55
N THR A 18 8.60 4.64 -0.71
CA THR A 18 8.86 5.62 -1.77
C THR A 18 10.27 6.23 -1.67
N VAL A 19 10.77 6.44 -0.46
CA VAL A 19 12.13 6.96 -0.24
C VAL A 19 13.19 5.89 -0.50
N LEU A 20 12.96 4.65 -0.06
CA LEU A 20 13.92 3.54 -0.21
C LEU A 20 13.96 2.99 -1.63
N PHE A 21 12.86 3.08 -2.38
CA PHE A 21 12.71 2.46 -3.69
C PHE A 21 13.81 2.86 -4.70
N PRO A 22 14.18 4.15 -4.86
CA PRO A 22 15.30 4.54 -5.72
C PRO A 22 16.64 3.90 -5.33
N GLN A 23 16.92 3.78 -4.03
CA GLN A 23 18.15 3.16 -3.53
C GLN A 23 18.16 1.65 -3.77
N ILE A 24 17.03 0.98 -3.52
CA ILE A 24 16.87 -0.44 -3.79
C ILE A 24 16.99 -0.71 -5.30
N SER A 25 16.36 0.13 -6.14
CA SER A 25 16.40 -0.03 -7.59
C SER A 25 17.81 0.19 -8.17
N SER A 26 18.57 1.16 -7.67
CA SER A 26 19.95 1.39 -8.10
C SER A 26 20.88 0.27 -7.62
N TRP A 27 20.72 -0.19 -6.38
CA TRP A 27 21.45 -1.35 -5.87
C TRP A 27 21.17 -2.61 -6.70
N LEU A 28 19.91 -2.85 -7.05
CA LEU A 28 19.55 -3.99 -7.89
C LEU A 28 20.07 -3.87 -9.31
N ALA A 29 20.17 -2.66 -9.87
CA ALA A 29 20.81 -2.44 -11.16
C ALA A 29 22.32 -2.71 -11.10
N ASN A 30 22.99 -2.35 -10.01
CA ASN A 30 24.40 -2.64 -9.79
C ASN A 30 24.67 -4.15 -9.67
N LEU A 31 23.72 -4.93 -9.12
CA LEU A 31 23.81 -6.39 -9.09
C LEU A 31 23.83 -7.05 -10.47
N ASP A 32 23.40 -6.36 -11.53
CA ASP A 32 23.43 -6.90 -12.90
C ASP A 32 24.86 -7.02 -13.45
N GLN A 33 25.79 -6.20 -12.93
CA GLN A 33 27.19 -6.14 -13.35
C GLN A 33 28.11 -7.06 -12.54
N ASP A 34 27.60 -7.69 -11.49
CA ASP A 34 28.39 -8.52 -10.57
C ASP A 34 28.72 -9.92 -11.13
N LYS A 35 29.92 -10.43 -10.84
CA LYS A 35 30.34 -11.80 -11.23
C LYS A 35 29.48 -12.89 -10.59
N HIS A 36 29.02 -12.68 -9.35
CA HIS A 36 28.17 -13.61 -8.58
C HIS A 36 26.67 -13.26 -8.66
N LYS A 37 26.24 -12.52 -9.68
CA LYS A 37 24.85 -12.04 -9.81
C LYS A 37 23.79 -13.12 -9.63
N THR A 38 24.00 -14.31 -10.22
CA THR A 38 23.03 -15.40 -10.14
C THR A 38 22.91 -15.94 -8.73
N GLN A 39 24.02 -16.14 -8.02
CA GLN A 39 24.01 -16.63 -6.63
C GLN A 39 23.35 -15.62 -5.68
N LYS A 40 23.70 -14.33 -5.81
CA LYS A 40 23.10 -13.25 -5.00
C LYS A 40 21.59 -13.13 -5.26
N ARG A 41 21.16 -13.21 -6.52
CA ARG A 41 19.73 -13.18 -6.89
C ARG A 41 18.98 -14.41 -6.37
N MET A 42 19.55 -15.60 -6.48
CA MET A 42 18.95 -16.82 -5.95
C MET A 42 18.83 -16.78 -4.42
N ALA A 43 19.85 -16.28 -3.72
CA ALA A 43 19.79 -16.10 -2.27
C ALA A 43 18.70 -15.09 -1.87
N LEU A 44 18.65 -13.92 -2.51
CA LEU A 44 17.63 -12.91 -2.25
C LEU A 44 16.21 -13.40 -2.61
N GLY A 45 16.09 -14.14 -3.70
CA GLY A 45 14.84 -14.78 -4.12
C GLY A 45 14.38 -15.80 -3.09
N ALA A 46 15.28 -16.67 -2.61
CA ALA A 46 14.99 -17.65 -1.58
C ALA A 46 14.56 -17.00 -0.27
N ILE A 47 15.25 -15.93 0.18
CA ILE A 47 14.87 -15.17 1.37
C ILE A 47 13.48 -14.55 1.21
N SER A 48 13.23 -13.90 0.07
CA SER A 48 11.93 -13.26 -0.20
C SER A 48 10.80 -14.29 -0.25
N LEU A 49 11.04 -15.45 -0.87
CA LEU A 49 10.08 -16.55 -0.93
C LEU A 49 9.84 -17.15 0.45
N ALA A 50 10.89 -17.31 1.27
CA ALA A 50 10.77 -17.80 2.63
C ALA A 50 9.94 -16.84 3.51
N ILE A 51 10.12 -15.53 3.36
CA ILE A 51 9.30 -14.52 4.05
C ILE A 51 7.84 -14.65 3.63
N LEU A 52 7.55 -14.74 2.32
CA LEU A 52 6.19 -14.91 1.81
C LEU A 52 5.54 -16.21 2.29
N PHE A 53 6.30 -17.31 2.27
CA PHE A 53 5.84 -18.62 2.72
C PHE A 53 5.56 -18.62 4.22
N ALA A 54 6.50 -18.12 5.04
CA ALA A 54 6.32 -17.99 6.48
C ALA A 54 5.13 -17.09 6.82
N TRP A 55 4.96 -15.98 6.10
CA TRP A 55 3.81 -15.10 6.31
C TRP A 55 2.49 -15.81 5.98
N GLY A 56 2.44 -16.52 4.86
CA GLY A 56 1.27 -17.29 4.45
C GLY A 56 0.90 -18.41 5.42
N THR A 57 1.88 -19.15 5.94
CA THR A 57 1.58 -20.26 6.88
C THR A 57 1.20 -19.77 8.27
N LEU A 58 1.90 -18.75 8.79
CA LEU A 58 1.72 -18.26 10.15
C LEU A 58 0.47 -17.40 10.32
N PHE A 59 0.14 -16.55 9.34
CA PHE A 59 -0.89 -15.53 9.52
C PHE A 59 -2.21 -15.83 8.81
N TYR A 60 -2.21 -16.68 7.77
CA TYR A 60 -3.44 -17.00 7.04
C TYR A 60 -4.46 -17.78 7.87
N HIS A 61 -4.00 -18.63 8.79
CA HIS A 61 -4.86 -19.46 9.64
C HIS A 61 -5.36 -18.75 10.91
N MET A 62 -5.00 -17.48 11.12
CA MET A 62 -5.38 -16.76 12.33
C MET A 62 -6.84 -16.27 12.31
N ASP A 63 -7.49 -16.32 13.46
CA ASP A 63 -8.82 -15.71 13.66
C ASP A 63 -8.81 -14.22 13.31
N LYS A 64 -9.88 -13.77 12.65
CA LYS A 64 -10.07 -12.39 12.17
C LYS A 64 -9.76 -11.33 13.24
N LEU A 65 -10.19 -11.56 14.49
CA LEU A 65 -9.99 -10.61 15.60
C LEU A 65 -8.54 -10.53 16.08
N ARG A 66 -7.79 -11.63 16.01
CA ARG A 66 -6.36 -11.66 16.35
C ARG A 66 -5.54 -11.07 15.21
N TYR A 67 -5.85 -11.45 13.98
CA TYR A 67 -5.20 -10.92 12.78
C TYR A 67 -5.34 -9.40 12.68
N ASN A 68 -6.53 -8.85 12.91
CA ASN A 68 -6.79 -7.42 12.84
C ASN A 68 -5.91 -6.56 13.78
N ARG A 69 -5.42 -7.13 14.88
CA ARG A 69 -4.52 -6.42 15.82
C ARG A 69 -3.07 -6.39 15.34
N ILE A 70 -2.61 -7.44 14.67
CA ILE A 70 -1.22 -7.59 14.24
C ILE A 70 -0.99 -7.17 12.78
N HIS A 71 -2.04 -7.22 11.96
CA HIS A 71 -2.01 -6.91 10.52
C HIS A 71 -1.39 -5.55 10.20
N PRO A 72 -1.66 -4.45 10.93
CA PRO A 72 -1.08 -3.15 10.61
C PRO A 72 0.45 -3.12 10.64
N TYR A 73 1.09 -4.00 11.42
CA TYR A 73 2.54 -4.09 11.51
C TYR A 73 3.12 -5.11 10.53
N LEU A 74 2.39 -6.19 10.27
CA LEU A 74 2.89 -7.33 9.50
C LEU A 74 2.52 -7.30 8.02
N GLY A 75 1.53 -6.50 7.62
CA GLY A 75 1.06 -6.42 6.23
C GLY A 75 2.09 -5.83 5.26
N CYS A 76 3.07 -5.07 5.74
CA CYS A 76 4.08 -4.46 4.89
C CYS A 76 5.16 -5.45 4.42
N PHE A 77 5.56 -6.41 5.26
CA PHE A 77 6.60 -7.41 4.94
C PHE A 77 6.35 -8.22 3.66
N PRO A 78 5.15 -8.82 3.43
CA PRO A 78 4.90 -9.55 2.20
C PRO A 78 4.94 -8.64 0.96
N ILE A 79 4.53 -7.36 1.10
CA ILE A 79 4.59 -6.39 0.01
C ILE A 79 6.06 -6.11 -0.37
N PHE A 80 6.93 -5.82 0.61
CA PHE A 80 8.36 -5.61 0.36
C PHE A 80 9.03 -6.85 -0.23
N ALA A 81 8.76 -8.04 0.31
CA ALA A 81 9.30 -9.29 -0.20
C ALA A 81 8.86 -9.55 -1.64
N TYR A 82 7.59 -9.30 -1.97
CA TYR A 82 7.08 -9.43 -3.33
C TYR A 82 7.73 -8.43 -4.29
N VAL A 83 7.86 -7.16 -3.91
CA VAL A 83 8.51 -6.14 -4.76
C VAL A 83 9.95 -6.51 -5.06
N ILE A 84 10.71 -6.95 -4.05
CA ILE A 84 12.09 -7.42 -4.25
C ILE A 84 12.08 -8.60 -5.22
N LEU A 85 11.29 -9.64 -4.95
CA LEU A 85 11.19 -10.85 -5.77
C LEU A 85 10.86 -10.52 -7.24
N ARG A 86 9.89 -9.64 -7.47
CA ARG A 86 9.47 -9.20 -8.81
C ARG A 86 10.55 -8.40 -9.53
N ASN A 87 11.39 -7.69 -8.78
CA ASN A 87 12.45 -6.84 -9.35
C ASN A 87 13.75 -7.61 -9.64
N LEU A 88 13.96 -8.79 -9.05
CA LEU A 88 15.22 -9.55 -9.08
C LEU A 88 15.69 -9.97 -10.48
N TRP A 89 14.77 -10.29 -11.38
CA TRP A 89 15.08 -10.72 -12.74
C TRP A 89 14.58 -9.70 -13.76
N PRO A 90 15.40 -9.34 -14.77
CA PRO A 90 14.97 -8.43 -15.83
C PRO A 90 13.71 -8.90 -16.57
N ALA A 91 13.57 -10.21 -16.80
CA ALA A 91 12.37 -10.79 -17.42
C ALA A 91 11.09 -10.51 -16.61
N LEU A 92 11.14 -10.70 -15.28
CA LEU A 92 10.02 -10.44 -14.38
C LEU A 92 9.73 -8.93 -14.23
N ARG A 93 10.76 -8.09 -14.25
CA ARG A 93 10.61 -6.62 -14.20
C ARG A 93 9.95 -6.08 -15.48
N SER A 94 10.33 -6.61 -16.64
CA SER A 94 9.84 -6.16 -17.95
C SER A 94 8.41 -6.60 -18.25
N SER A 95 7.96 -7.69 -17.61
CA SER A 95 6.61 -8.22 -17.80
C SER A 95 5.63 -7.53 -16.83
N TYR A 96 4.59 -6.93 -17.38
CA TYR A 96 3.47 -6.41 -16.60
C TYR A 96 2.21 -6.35 -17.47
N MET A 97 1.06 -6.31 -16.82
CA MET A 97 -0.23 -6.12 -17.49
C MET A 97 -0.59 -4.63 -17.50
N PRO A 98 -0.77 -4.01 -18.68
CA PRO A 98 -1.05 -2.57 -18.78
C PRO A 98 -2.30 -2.13 -18.01
N ILE A 99 -3.33 -2.98 -17.97
CA ILE A 99 -4.58 -2.71 -17.27
C ILE A 99 -4.35 -2.55 -15.77
N PHE A 100 -3.55 -3.44 -15.15
CA PHE A 100 -3.24 -3.34 -13.73
C PHE A 100 -2.35 -2.13 -13.41
N GLN A 101 -1.43 -1.76 -14.31
CA GLN A 101 -0.68 -0.52 -14.17
C GLN A 101 -1.61 0.71 -14.22
N PHE A 102 -2.56 0.72 -15.17
CA PHE A 102 -3.52 1.81 -15.31
C PHE A 102 -4.37 1.96 -14.04
N VAL A 103 -5.00 0.86 -13.58
CA VAL A 103 -5.82 0.87 -12.35
C VAL A 103 -5.00 1.25 -11.12
N GLY A 104 -3.74 0.80 -11.05
CA GLY A 104 -2.82 1.15 -9.97
C GLY A 104 -2.52 2.65 -9.87
N THR A 105 -2.70 3.41 -10.95
CA THR A 105 -2.41 4.85 -10.99
C THR A 105 -3.40 5.68 -10.16
N PHE A 106 -4.64 5.21 -10.01
CA PHE A 106 -5.70 5.90 -9.26
C PHE A 106 -6.27 5.02 -8.13
N THR A 107 -5.46 4.07 -7.64
CA THR A 107 -5.90 3.09 -6.63
C THR A 107 -6.17 3.72 -5.27
N LEU A 108 -5.49 4.81 -4.92
CA LEU A 108 -5.66 5.49 -3.64
C LEU A 108 -7.02 6.19 -3.60
N GLU A 109 -7.35 6.89 -4.68
CA GLU A 109 -8.63 7.57 -4.88
C GLU A 109 -9.76 6.55 -4.98
N SER A 110 -9.54 5.47 -5.75
CA SER A 110 -10.50 4.36 -5.83
C SER A 110 -10.82 3.79 -4.45
N TYR A 111 -9.82 3.58 -3.60
CA TYR A 111 -10.01 3.08 -2.24
C TYR A 111 -10.91 4.01 -1.40
N LEU A 112 -10.68 5.33 -1.47
CA LEU A 112 -11.48 6.32 -0.75
C LEU A 112 -12.91 6.43 -1.32
N LEU A 113 -13.03 6.44 -2.65
CA LEU A 113 -14.33 6.57 -3.34
C LEU A 113 -15.17 5.29 -3.22
N GLN A 114 -14.56 4.13 -3.01
CA GLN A 114 -15.28 2.85 -2.86
C GLN A 114 -16.29 2.94 -1.70
N LEU A 115 -15.93 3.65 -0.63
CA LEU A 115 -16.77 3.84 0.55
C LEU A 115 -17.93 4.81 0.35
N HIS A 116 -17.85 5.68 -0.66
CA HIS A 116 -18.82 6.74 -0.91
C HIS A 116 -19.74 6.43 -2.10
N LEU A 117 -19.19 5.82 -3.14
CA LEU A 117 -19.88 5.61 -4.43
C LEU A 117 -20.25 4.16 -4.71
N TYR A 118 -19.62 3.21 -4.03
CA TYR A 118 -19.81 1.79 -4.33
C TYR A 118 -20.50 1.02 -3.20
N MET A 119 -20.23 1.39 -1.95
CA MET A 119 -20.77 0.69 -0.79
C MET A 119 -21.62 1.60 0.10
N THR A 120 -22.66 1.02 0.69
CA THR A 120 -23.55 1.66 1.67
C THR A 120 -23.59 0.82 2.95
N HIS A 121 -24.00 1.43 4.07
CA HIS A 121 -24.21 0.77 5.35
C HIS A 121 -22.95 0.03 5.87
N ASP A 122 -21.90 0.79 6.21
CA ASP A 122 -20.63 0.27 6.75
C ASP A 122 -19.91 -0.75 5.84
N ALA A 123 -19.94 -0.54 4.53
CA ALA A 123 -19.30 -1.44 3.55
C ALA A 123 -19.92 -2.85 3.45
N LYS A 124 -21.20 -3.00 3.82
CA LYS A 124 -21.89 -4.30 3.80
C LYS A 124 -22.82 -4.50 2.60
N MET A 125 -23.27 -3.41 1.98
CA MET A 125 -24.25 -3.44 0.89
C MET A 125 -23.73 -2.66 -0.32
N ILE A 126 -24.08 -3.11 -1.52
CA ILE A 126 -23.78 -2.40 -2.78
C ILE A 126 -24.99 -1.52 -3.14
N ILE A 127 -24.75 -0.33 -3.67
CA ILE A 127 -25.81 0.59 -4.12
C ILE A 127 -26.57 -0.04 -5.29
N ALA A 128 -27.89 -0.15 -5.18
CA ALA A 128 -28.77 -0.56 -6.26
C ALA A 128 -29.34 0.68 -6.96
N TYR A 129 -28.91 0.92 -8.19
CA TYR A 129 -29.37 2.05 -9.01
C TYR A 129 -30.73 1.76 -9.69
N ILE A 130 -30.98 0.51 -10.08
CA ILE A 130 -32.16 0.03 -10.78
C ILE A 130 -32.78 -1.14 -9.98
N PRO A 131 -34.03 -1.05 -9.51
CA PRO A 131 -34.65 -2.16 -8.79
C PRO A 131 -34.84 -3.38 -9.71
N GLY A 132 -34.46 -4.57 -9.23
CA GLY A 132 -34.72 -5.85 -9.93
C GLY A 132 -33.62 -6.37 -10.85
N TYR A 133 -32.57 -5.60 -11.18
CA TYR A 133 -31.50 -6.04 -12.08
C TYR A 133 -30.11 -5.97 -11.44
N THR A 134 -29.66 -7.10 -10.88
CA THR A 134 -28.38 -7.18 -10.14
C THR A 134 -27.15 -6.95 -11.03
N ILE A 135 -27.10 -7.56 -12.22
CA ILE A 135 -25.94 -7.44 -13.13
C ILE A 135 -25.86 -6.02 -13.71
N ALA A 136 -26.99 -5.45 -14.12
CA ALA A 136 -27.03 -4.09 -14.65
C ALA A 136 -26.56 -3.06 -13.61
N ASN A 137 -26.99 -3.22 -12.36
CA ASN A 137 -26.52 -2.38 -11.25
C ASN A 137 -25.03 -2.53 -10.99
N PHE A 138 -24.50 -3.75 -11.04
CA PHE A 138 -23.08 -3.99 -10.86
C PHE A 138 -22.25 -3.32 -11.96
N LEU A 139 -22.65 -3.49 -13.23
CA LEU A 139 -21.96 -2.87 -14.36
C LEU A 139 -22.03 -1.34 -14.31
N LEU A 140 -23.21 -0.79 -14.03
CA LEU A 140 -23.42 0.66 -13.93
C LEU A 140 -22.63 1.26 -12.76
N GLY A 141 -22.71 0.64 -11.58
CA GLY A 141 -21.97 1.06 -10.40
C GLY A 141 -20.46 1.01 -10.63
N THR A 142 -19.96 -0.06 -11.28
CA THR A 142 -18.54 -0.20 -11.61
C THR A 142 -18.09 0.87 -12.59
N TYR A 143 -18.91 1.16 -13.61
CA TYR A 143 -18.63 2.21 -14.58
C TYR A 143 -18.53 3.60 -13.94
N ILE A 144 -19.53 3.97 -13.12
CA ILE A 144 -19.54 5.24 -12.39
C ILE A 144 -18.33 5.32 -11.45
N PHE A 145 -18.05 4.25 -10.72
CA PHE A 145 -16.95 4.17 -9.76
C PHE A 145 -15.58 4.37 -10.42
N ILE A 146 -15.28 3.63 -11.50
CA ILE A 146 -13.99 3.75 -12.21
C ILE A 146 -13.85 5.16 -12.79
N THR A 147 -14.90 5.68 -13.41
CA THR A 147 -14.88 7.01 -14.05
C THR A 147 -14.65 8.11 -13.01
N ALA A 148 -15.39 8.09 -11.90
CA ALA A 148 -15.23 9.06 -10.81
C ALA A 148 -13.81 8.98 -10.22
N SER A 149 -13.31 7.78 -9.94
CA SER A 149 -11.98 7.58 -9.37
C SER A 149 -10.88 8.12 -10.29
N TYR A 150 -11.02 7.91 -11.60
CA TYR A 150 -10.08 8.44 -12.60
C TYR A 150 -10.05 9.97 -12.65
N TYR A 151 -11.22 10.63 -12.64
CA TYR A 151 -11.28 12.10 -12.64
C TYR A 151 -10.81 12.70 -11.32
N THR A 152 -11.15 12.08 -10.18
CA THR A 152 -10.64 12.52 -8.88
C THR A 152 -9.12 12.40 -8.81
N ALA A 153 -8.53 11.31 -9.30
CA ALA A 153 -7.07 11.17 -9.35
C ALA A 153 -6.42 12.29 -10.18
N LYS A 154 -6.98 12.62 -11.36
CA LYS A 154 -6.49 13.76 -12.15
C LYS A 154 -6.56 15.08 -11.39
N ALA A 155 -7.67 15.35 -10.70
CA ALA A 155 -7.82 16.56 -9.90
C ALA A 155 -6.80 16.61 -8.75
N THR A 156 -6.57 15.49 -8.07
CA THR A 156 -5.57 15.37 -7.00
C THR A 156 -4.16 15.62 -7.52
N THR A 157 -3.79 15.05 -8.68
CA THR A 157 -2.47 15.30 -9.29
C THR A 157 -2.30 16.77 -9.66
N ALA A 158 -3.30 17.39 -10.30
CA ALA A 158 -3.23 18.81 -10.65
C ALA A 158 -3.06 19.71 -9.42
N LEU A 159 -3.76 19.38 -8.33
CA LEU A 159 -3.63 20.11 -7.06
C LEU A 159 -2.25 19.87 -6.42
N ASN A 160 -1.74 18.64 -6.46
CA ASN A 160 -0.39 18.32 -5.98
C ASN A 160 0.66 19.13 -6.72
N ASP A 161 0.59 19.16 -8.06
CA ASP A 161 1.52 19.92 -8.90
C ASP A 161 1.44 21.41 -8.59
N PHE A 162 0.24 21.96 -8.40
CA PHE A 162 0.05 23.37 -8.02
C PHE A 162 0.70 23.72 -6.67
N VAL A 163 0.57 22.82 -5.67
CA VAL A 163 1.07 23.06 -4.30
C VAL A 163 2.58 22.83 -4.19
N PHE A 164 3.14 21.85 -4.90
CA PHE A 164 4.51 21.37 -4.69
C PHE A 164 5.51 21.74 -5.79
N SER A 165 5.11 22.50 -6.82
CA SER A 165 6.02 22.99 -7.84
C SER A 165 6.87 24.15 -7.28
N PRO A 166 8.13 23.88 -6.89
CA PRO A 166 9.18 24.27 -7.82
C PRO A 166 10.23 23.16 -8.08
N PRO A 167 10.74 23.08 -9.32
CA PRO A 167 11.60 21.99 -9.81
C PRO A 167 13.00 21.90 -9.18
N SER A 168 13.46 22.95 -8.46
CA SER A 168 14.79 22.99 -7.85
C SER A 168 14.87 22.42 -6.42
N ALA A 169 13.73 22.13 -5.77
CA ALA A 169 13.67 21.74 -4.36
C ALA A 169 13.43 20.24 -4.13
N SER A 170 13.30 19.43 -5.19
CA SER A 170 12.82 18.04 -5.11
C SER A 170 13.71 17.11 -4.27
N GLY A 171 15.04 17.32 -4.24
CA GLY A 171 15.95 16.55 -3.40
C GLY A 171 15.91 16.98 -1.92
N LEU A 172 15.89 18.28 -1.67
CA LEU A 172 15.94 18.86 -0.33
C LEU A 172 14.58 18.76 0.40
N MET A 173 13.48 18.77 -0.35
CA MET A 173 12.13 18.55 0.15
C MET A 173 11.89 17.08 0.53
N LYS A 174 12.38 16.12 -0.27
CA LYS A 174 12.38 14.68 0.11
C LYS A 174 13.15 14.44 1.41
N LEU A 175 14.28 15.11 1.59
CA LEU A 175 15.08 15.03 2.82
C LEU A 175 14.37 15.68 4.02
N ARG A 176 13.61 16.77 3.82
CA ARG A 176 12.83 17.46 4.86
C ARG A 176 11.52 16.74 5.23
N MET A 177 10.92 15.98 4.33
CA MET A 177 9.70 15.19 4.62
C MET A 177 10.00 13.89 5.39
N LEU A 178 11.24 13.40 5.33
CA LEU A 178 11.69 12.22 6.06
C LEU A 178 11.55 12.36 7.59
N PRO A 179 12.07 13.40 8.26
CA PRO A 179 11.91 13.56 9.71
C PRO A 179 10.46 13.81 10.12
N LEU A 180 9.65 14.47 9.28
CA LEU A 180 8.22 14.68 9.53
C LEU A 180 7.44 13.35 9.48
N SER A 181 7.72 12.49 8.49
CA SER A 181 7.12 11.16 8.42
C SER A 181 7.59 10.25 9.56
N ALA A 182 8.86 10.35 9.98
CA ALA A 182 9.41 9.62 11.11
C ALA A 182 8.83 10.10 12.45
N LEU A 183 8.61 11.40 12.62
CA LEU A 183 7.92 11.99 13.78
C LEU A 183 6.45 11.57 13.83
N PHE A 184 5.75 11.55 12.68
CA PHE A 184 4.38 11.08 12.60
C PHE A 184 4.28 9.58 12.95
N LEU A 185 5.19 8.76 12.41
CA LEU A 185 5.34 7.36 12.77
C LEU A 185 5.60 7.15 14.25
N PHE A 186 6.55 7.90 14.81
CA PHE A 186 6.95 7.78 16.21
C PHE A 186 5.82 8.22 17.14
N GLY A 187 5.15 9.34 16.85
CA GLY A 187 3.98 9.81 17.58
C GLY A 187 2.81 8.83 17.51
N PHE A 188 2.58 8.24 16.33
CA PHE A 188 1.52 7.25 16.13
C PHE A 188 1.82 5.92 16.82
N ILE A 189 3.08 5.45 16.80
CA ILE A 189 3.52 4.25 17.50
C ILE A 189 3.37 4.45 19.02
N ILE A 190 3.76 5.61 19.54
CA ILE A 190 3.57 5.95 20.97
C ILE A 190 2.09 5.97 21.34
N ASP A 191 1.24 6.65 20.58
CA ASP A 191 -0.21 6.69 20.83
C ASP A 191 -0.82 5.27 20.78
N SER A 192 -0.43 4.45 19.80
CA SER A 192 -0.89 3.07 19.70
C SER A 192 -0.44 2.19 20.89
N THR A 193 0.80 2.36 21.35
CA THR A 193 1.37 1.60 22.49
C THR A 193 0.75 2.03 23.82
N MET A 194 0.53 3.33 24.01
CA MET A 194 -0.14 3.88 25.18
C MET A 194 -1.59 3.39 25.28
N ARG A 195 -2.33 3.34 24.17
CA ARG A 195 -3.72 2.84 24.15
C ARG A 195 -3.82 1.35 24.44
N ILE A 196 -2.89 0.53 23.94
CA ILE A 196 -2.84 -0.90 24.27
C ILE A 196 -2.59 -1.11 25.77
N THR A 197 -1.69 -0.32 26.35
CA THR A 197 -1.35 -0.39 27.79
C THR A 197 -2.51 0.05 28.68
N LEU A 198 -3.23 1.11 28.29
CA LEU A 198 -4.42 1.59 29.01
C LEU A 198 -5.59 0.60 28.92
N ASN A 199 -5.85 -0.02 27.77
CA ASN A 199 -6.87 -1.06 27.63
C ASN A 199 -6.55 -2.35 28.40
N HIS A 200 -5.27 -2.64 28.63
CA HIS A 200 -4.88 -3.77 29.48
C HIS A 200 -5.10 -3.47 30.97
N ARG A 201 -5.00 -2.20 31.39
CA ARG A 201 -5.28 -1.78 32.78
C ARG A 201 -6.77 -1.66 33.12
N SER A 202 -7.65 -1.53 32.14
CA SER A 202 -9.11 -1.47 32.38
C SER A 202 -9.81 -2.84 32.37
N ASN A 203 -9.09 -3.91 32.02
CA ASN A 203 -9.60 -5.29 31.99
C ASN A 203 -8.99 -6.17 33.09
N VAL A 204 -8.31 -5.56 34.06
CA VAL A 204 -7.83 -6.14 35.33
C VAL A 204 -8.50 -5.36 36.45
#